data_AF-A0A512C567-F1
#
_entry.id   AF-A0A512C567-F1
#
_cell.length_a   1.000
_cell.length_b   1.000
_cell.length_c   1.000
_cell.angle_alpha   90.00
_cell.angle_beta   90.00
_cell.angle_gamma   90.00
#
_symmetry.space_group_name_H-M   'P 1'
#
loop_
_entity.id
_entity.type
_entity.pdbx_description
1 polymer ?
#
loop_
_entity_poly.entity_id
_entity_poly.type
_entity_poly.pdbx_seq_one_letter_code
_entity_poly.pdbx_strand_id
1 'polypeptide(L)'
;MRTFQKRRSSMSRSFVTHRPSTPVMHDACYPDDLLPQLQATLAALADAEVRYESAREHLEAWAGPEVIRPHLLAQLEGHYQHECEWYAHRLADLHRQVRATMGL
;
A
#
# COMPACT_ATOMS: atom_id res chain seq x y z
N MET A 1 -51.45 1.37 28.28
CA MET A 1 -51.07 1.62 29.70
C MET A 1 -50.22 0.47 30.20
N ARG A 2 -49.28 0.77 31.13
CA ARG A 2 -48.38 -0.14 31.88
C ARG A 2 -47.09 -0.55 31.16
N THR A 3 -45.87 -0.48 31.73
CA THR A 3 -45.24 0.27 32.83
C THR A 3 -43.74 0.05 32.62
N PHE A 4 -42.92 1.11 32.71
CA PHE A 4 -41.47 1.00 32.80
C PHE A 4 -41.08 0.29 34.09
N GLN A 5 -40.26 -0.77 34.01
CA GLN A 5 -39.58 -1.32 35.18
C GLN A 5 -38.07 -1.28 34.98
N LYS A 6 -37.49 -0.21 35.52
CA LYS A 6 -36.06 0.02 35.73
C LYS A 6 -35.55 -0.99 36.77
N ARG A 7 -34.74 -1.96 36.35
CA ARG A 7 -33.87 -2.72 37.27
C ARG A 7 -32.44 -2.23 37.07
N ARG A 8 -31.95 -1.47 38.05
CA ARG A 8 -30.52 -1.30 38.27
C ARG A 8 -30.01 -2.61 38.89
N SER A 9 -29.15 -3.30 38.17
CA SER A 9 -28.22 -4.26 38.76
C SER A 9 -26.81 -3.79 38.44
N SER A 10 -26.10 -3.56 39.53
CA SER A 10 -24.71 -3.17 39.66
C SER A 10 -23.80 -4.39 39.51
N MET A 11 -22.54 -4.14 39.13
CA MET A 11 -21.36 -5.05 39.12
C MET A 11 -21.34 -6.10 37.99
N SER A 12 -20.23 -6.38 37.31
CA SER A 12 -18.84 -5.95 37.43
C SER A 12 -18.27 -5.88 36.01
N ARG A 13 -17.66 -4.74 35.66
CA ARG A 13 -16.92 -4.56 34.42
C ARG A 13 -15.60 -5.32 34.54
N SER A 14 -15.62 -6.60 34.24
CA SER A 14 -14.42 -7.34 33.88
C SER A 14 -14.05 -6.92 32.46
N PHE A 15 -13.41 -5.76 32.32
CA PHE A 15 -12.59 -5.54 31.15
C PHE A 15 -11.44 -6.52 31.26
N VAL A 16 -11.58 -7.66 30.61
CA VAL A 16 -10.42 -8.47 30.24
C VAL A 16 -9.60 -7.54 29.36
N THR A 17 -8.58 -6.95 29.97
CA THR A 17 -7.50 -6.28 29.26
C THR A 17 -6.77 -7.36 28.49
N HIS A 18 -7.35 -7.79 27.36
CA HIS A 18 -6.53 -8.36 26.31
C HIS A 18 -5.69 -7.19 25.85
N ARG A 19 -4.51 -7.09 26.46
CA ARG A 19 -3.36 -6.35 25.95
C ARG A 19 -3.38 -6.58 24.44
N PRO A 20 -3.58 -5.54 23.61
CA PRO A 20 -3.22 -5.69 22.22
C PRO A 20 -1.72 -5.99 22.28
N SER A 21 -1.37 -7.26 22.10
CA SER A 21 -0.07 -7.61 21.57
C SER A 21 -0.12 -7.07 20.15
N THR A 22 0.02 -5.75 20.02
CA THR A 22 0.65 -5.18 18.85
C THR A 22 1.88 -6.05 18.66
N PRO A 23 2.02 -6.76 17.53
CA PRO A 23 3.34 -7.28 17.20
C PRO A 23 4.22 -6.04 17.32
N VAL A 24 5.17 -6.09 18.24
CA VAL A 24 6.26 -5.13 18.25
C VAL A 24 6.88 -5.38 16.89
N MET A 25 6.44 -4.59 15.90
CA MET A 25 7.18 -4.41 14.69
C MET A 25 8.52 -4.02 15.24
N HIS A 26 9.47 -4.95 15.15
CA HIS A 26 10.82 -4.66 15.58
C HIS A 26 11.12 -3.32 14.95
N ASP A 27 11.35 -2.34 15.81
CA ASP A 27 11.91 -1.06 15.44
C ASP A 27 13.33 -1.43 14.99
N ALA A 28 13.40 -2.07 13.81
CA ALA A 28 14.56 -2.06 12.97
C ALA A 28 14.80 -0.57 12.88
N CYS A 29 15.83 -0.11 13.59
CA CYS A 29 16.23 1.28 13.64
C CYS A 29 16.65 1.64 12.21
N TYR A 30 15.67 1.90 11.37
CA TYR A 30 15.87 2.46 10.07
C TYR A 30 16.40 3.86 10.37
N PRO A 31 17.51 4.25 9.74
CA PRO A 31 17.87 5.66 9.73
C PRO A 31 16.64 6.47 9.38
N ASP A 32 16.43 7.60 10.07
CA ASP A 32 15.20 8.40 9.99
C ASP A 32 14.78 8.73 8.55
N ASP A 33 15.74 8.75 7.62
CA ASP A 33 15.52 9.06 6.21
C ASP A 33 15.20 7.83 5.34
N LEU A 34 15.57 6.61 5.73
CA LEU A 34 15.43 5.42 4.88
C LEU A 34 14.02 4.84 4.89
N LEU A 35 13.37 4.79 6.04
CA LEU A 35 12.00 4.28 6.14
C LEU A 35 11.00 5.14 5.34
N PRO A 36 11.01 6.49 5.47
CA PRO A 36 10.15 7.35 4.65
C PRO A 36 10.41 7.20 3.15
N GLN A 37 11.67 7.05 2.74
CA GLN A 37 12.02 6.85 1.32
C GLN A 37 11.53 5.50 0.79
N LEU A 38 11.63 4.43 1.59
CA LEU A 38 11.10 3.11 1.24
C LEU A 38 9.58 3.17 1.09
N GLN A 39 8.87 3.75 2.05
CA GLN A 39 7.43 3.91 2.02
C GLN A 39 6.97 4.75 0.82
N ALA A 40 7.65 5.87 0.55
CA ALA A 40 7.33 6.72 -0.60
C ALA A 40 7.55 5.99 -1.93
N THR A 41 8.63 5.22 -2.06
CA THR A 41 8.92 4.45 -3.28
C THR A 41 7.89 3.35 -3.50
N LEU A 42 7.48 2.64 -2.44
CA LEU A 42 6.43 1.61 -2.52
C LEU A 42 5.06 2.21 -2.84
N ALA A 43 4.72 3.35 -2.24
CA ALA A 43 3.48 4.06 -2.54
C ALA A 43 3.44 4.51 -4.01
N ALA A 44 4.55 5.08 -4.52
CA ALA A 44 4.64 5.48 -5.91
C ALA A 44 4.53 4.30 -6.90
N LEU A 45 5.07 3.13 -6.55
CA LEU A 45 4.90 1.91 -7.35
C LEU A 45 3.43 1.45 -7.35
N ALA A 46 2.78 1.41 -6.18
CA ALA A 46 1.37 1.06 -6.09
C ALA A 46 0.47 2.05 -6.87
N ASP A 47 0.78 3.35 -6.81
CA ASP A 47 0.09 4.36 -7.60
C ASP A 47 0.28 4.12 -9.11
N ALA A 48 1.49 3.74 -9.54
CA ALA A 48 1.75 3.41 -10.94
C ALA A 48 0.94 2.19 -11.41
N GLU A 49 0.85 1.13 -10.59
CA GLU A 49 0.02 -0.06 -10.86
C GLU A 49 -1.46 0.30 -11.02
N VAL A 50 -2.01 1.10 -10.09
CA VAL A 50 -3.41 1.53 -10.15
C VAL A 50 -3.68 2.40 -11.37
N ARG A 51 -2.78 3.34 -11.70
CA ARG A 51 -2.91 4.17 -12.91
C ARG A 51 -2.87 3.33 -14.18
N TYR A 52 -1.96 2.36 -14.26
CA TYR A 52 -1.85 1.45 -15.39
C TYR A 52 -3.14 0.65 -15.57
N GLU A 53 -3.63 0.00 -14.52
CA GLU A 53 -4.83 -0.83 -14.63
C GLU A 53 -6.05 0.01 -15.00
N SER A 54 -6.23 1.17 -14.36
CA SER A 54 -7.28 2.11 -14.73
C SER A 54 -7.16 2.53 -16.20
N ALA A 55 -5.98 2.92 -16.68
CA ALA A 55 -5.81 3.32 -18.08
C ALA A 55 -6.06 2.17 -19.06
N ARG A 56 -5.68 0.94 -18.69
CA ARG A 56 -5.92 -0.29 -19.45
C ARG A 56 -7.42 -0.56 -19.58
N GLU A 57 -8.16 -0.55 -18.47
CA GLU A 57 -9.62 -0.69 -18.43
C GLU A 57 -10.32 0.37 -19.30
N HIS A 58 -9.87 1.63 -19.21
CA HIS A 58 -10.42 2.71 -20.05
C HIS A 58 -10.19 2.46 -21.54
N LEU A 59 -9.01 1.97 -21.93
CA LEU A 59 -8.70 1.64 -23.33
C LEU A 59 -9.46 0.40 -23.83
N GLU A 60 -9.75 -0.57 -22.97
CA GLU A 60 -10.58 -1.72 -23.29
C GLU A 60 -12.04 -1.31 -23.54
N ALA A 61 -12.59 -0.42 -22.71
CA ALA A 61 -13.95 0.10 -22.87
C ALA A 61 -14.08 1.21 -23.93
N TRP A 62 -12.97 1.64 -24.52
CA TRP A 62 -12.94 2.78 -25.42
C TRP A 62 -13.52 2.49 -26.81
N ALA A 63 -14.51 3.28 -27.24
CA ALA A 63 -15.16 3.16 -28.54
C ALA A 63 -14.41 3.85 -29.72
N GLY A 64 -13.09 4.08 -29.58
CA GLY A 64 -12.27 4.68 -30.63
C GLY A 64 -11.87 3.71 -31.73
N PRO A 65 -11.03 4.16 -32.70
CA PRO A 65 -10.61 3.31 -33.81
C PRO A 65 -9.81 2.09 -33.32
N GLU A 66 -10.29 0.91 -33.68
CA GLU A 66 -9.67 -0.38 -33.34
C GLU A 66 -8.21 -0.50 -33.80
N VAL A 67 -7.88 0.12 -34.93
CA VAL A 67 -6.52 0.11 -35.48
C VAL A 67 -5.49 0.85 -34.62
N ILE A 68 -5.91 1.83 -33.82
CA ILE A 68 -4.97 2.60 -32.98
C ILE A 68 -4.92 2.11 -31.53
N ARG A 69 -5.95 1.37 -31.07
CA ARG A 69 -6.00 0.83 -29.69
C ARG A 69 -4.76 -0.02 -29.35
N PRO A 70 -4.28 -0.96 -30.20
CA PRO A 70 -3.07 -1.73 -29.90
C PRO A 70 -1.82 -0.87 -29.71
N HIS A 71 -1.69 0.21 -30.49
CA HIS A 71 -0.55 1.12 -30.37
C HIS A 71 -0.58 1.90 -29.06
N LEU A 72 -1.77 2.36 -28.63
CA LEU A 72 -1.94 3.03 -27.34
C LEU A 72 -1.68 2.08 -26.16
N LEU A 73 -2.17 0.83 -26.25
CA LEU A 73 -1.86 -0.20 -25.24
C LEU A 73 -0.37 -0.49 -25.15
N ALA A 74 0.34 -0.61 -26.28
CA ALA A 74 1.78 -0.82 -26.28
C ALA A 74 2.56 0.36 -25.66
N GLN A 75 2.12 1.59 -25.89
CA GLN A 75 2.72 2.77 -25.25
C GLN A 75 2.47 2.79 -23.74
N LEU A 76 1.24 2.49 -23.32
CA LEU A 76 0.87 2.39 -21.90
C LEU A 76 1.71 1.33 -21.19
N GLU A 77 1.81 0.14 -21.77
CA GLU A 77 2.63 -0.97 -21.26
C GLU A 77 4.10 -0.59 -21.17
N GLY A 78 4.67 0.01 -22.22
CA GLY A 78 6.07 0.42 -22.22
C GLY A 78 6.37 1.47 -21.16
N HIS A 79 5.45 2.41 -20.92
CA HIS A 79 5.60 3.39 -19.85
C HIS A 79 5.54 2.74 -18.47
N TYR A 80 4.55 1.87 -18.23
CA TYR A 80 4.40 1.16 -16.97
C TYR A 80 5.60 0.25 -16.65
N GLN A 81 6.11 -0.48 -17.64
CA GLN A 81 7.31 -1.31 -17.49
C GLN A 81 8.53 -0.47 -17.10
N HIS A 82 8.74 0.66 -17.78
CA HIS A 82 9.85 1.56 -17.45
C HIS A 82 9.73 2.14 -16.02
N GLU A 83 8.52 2.53 -15.60
CA GLU A 83 8.28 2.97 -14.21
C GLU A 83 8.57 1.84 -13.21
N CYS A 84 8.09 0.62 -13.47
CA CYS A 84 8.33 -0.54 -12.61
C CYS A 84 9.81 -0.87 -12.48
N GLU A 85 10.56 -0.88 -13.59
CA GLU A 85 12.01 -1.11 -13.59
C GLU A 85 12.73 -0.05 -12.75
N TRP A 86 12.35 1.22 -12.93
CA TRP A 86 12.92 2.32 -12.15
C TRP A 86 12.66 2.14 -10.64
N TYR A 87 11.42 1.87 -10.23
CA TYR A 87 11.08 1.66 -8.83
C TYR A 87 11.73 0.39 -8.26
N ALA A 88 11.83 -0.69 -9.04
CA ALA A 88 12.51 -1.91 -8.62
C ALA A 88 14.00 -1.67 -8.35
N HIS A 89 14.68 -0.91 -9.22
CA HIS A 89 16.06 -0.48 -8.98
C HIS A 89 16.18 0.37 -7.72
N ARG A 90 15.29 1.34 -7.53
CA ARG A 90 15.28 2.20 -6.34
C ARG A 90 15.07 1.40 -5.06
N LEU A 91 14.17 0.42 -5.07
CA LEU A 91 13.91 -0.46 -3.93
C LEU A 91 15.11 -1.35 -3.63
N ALA A 92 15.80 -1.87 -4.65
CA ALA A 92 17.03 -2.64 -4.46
C ALA A 92 18.15 -1.79 -3.82
N ASP A 93 18.28 -0.53 -4.21
CA ASP A 93 19.22 0.41 -3.61
C ASP A 93 18.90 0.70 -2.15
N LEU A 94 17.64 1.04 -1.85
CA LEU A 94 17.18 1.29 -0.48
C LEU A 94 17.37 0.04 0.37
N HIS A 95 17.06 -1.15 -0.15
CA HIS A 95 17.28 -2.41 0.56
C HIS A 95 18.76 -2.63 0.89
N ARG A 96 19.68 -2.35 -0.04
CA ARG A 96 21.13 -2.41 0.24
C ARG A 96 21.55 -1.42 1.32
N GLN A 97 21.01 -0.20 1.32
CA GLN A 97 21.32 0.81 2.33
C GLN A 97 20.83 0.40 3.72
N VAL A 98 19.61 -0.15 3.80
CA VAL A 98 19.06 -0.72 5.04
C VAL A 98 19.96 -1.83 5.56
N ARG A 99 20.36 -2.76 4.70
CA ARG A 99 21.26 -3.85 5.07
C ARG A 99 22.61 -3.36 5.57
N ALA A 100 23.22 -2.41 4.87
CA ALA A 100 24.50 -1.80 5.27
C ALA A 100 24.41 -1.08 6.62
N THR A 101 23.30 -0.38 6.89
CA THR A 101 23.09 0.35 8.15
C THR A 101 22.76 -0.57 9.32
N MET A 102 22.11 -1.72 9.07
CA MET A 102 21.80 -2.74 10.06
C MET A 102 22.92 -3.78 10.26
N GLY A 103 23.99 -3.75 9.46
CA GLY A 103 25.08 -4.73 9.52
C GLY A 103 24.70 -6.13 8.99
N LEU A 104 23.75 -6.22 8.05
CA LEU A 104 23.17 -7.44 7.46
C LEU A 104 23.63 -7.71 6.02
#